data_AF-A0A7S3J3M9-F1
#
_entry.id   AF-A0A7S3J3M9-F1
#
_cell.length_a   1.000
_cell.length_b   1.000
_cell.length_c   1.000
_cell.angle_alpha   90.00
_cell.angle_beta   90.00
_cell.angle_gamma   90.00
#
_symmetry.space_group_name_H-M   'P 1'
#
loop_
_entity.id
_entity.type
_entity.pdbx_description
1 polymer ?
#
loop_
_entity_poly.entity_id
_entity_poly.type
_entity_poly.pdbx_seq_one_letter_code
_entity_poly.pdbx_strand_id
1 'polypeptide(L)'
;SSSPRLVAALKKGIEVMGVIIKDLGELSTPQLYFLIWYADQSVMTPEDIDKMTEETYYEYFRKNTEEYFKIINKESGTTNYQDYFILDASDGIGGRQVKKFELIQNSVAYGLNPVLINTGESETSTLNHNC
;
A
#
# COMPACT_ATOMS: atom_id res chain seq x y z
N SER A 1 -5.01 -14.49 15.33
CA SER A 1 -4.22 -14.28 14.09
C SER A 1 -3.13 -15.33 13.94
N SER A 2 -2.96 -15.91 12.74
CA SER A 2 -1.95 -16.95 12.43
C SER A 2 -0.72 -16.42 11.68
N SER A 3 -0.78 -15.22 11.09
CA SER A 3 0.23 -14.71 10.15
C SER A 3 1.66 -14.69 10.71
N PRO A 4 1.94 -14.16 11.93
CA PRO A 4 3.31 -14.13 12.46
C PRO A 4 3.95 -15.51 12.59
N ARG A 5 3.17 -16.52 13.00
CA ARG A 5 3.62 -17.90 13.12
C ARG A 5 3.97 -18.51 11.76
N LEU A 6 3.15 -18.24 10.74
CA LEU A 6 3.37 -18.75 9.38
C LEU A 6 4.60 -18.09 8.73
N VAL A 7 4.76 -16.78 8.90
CA VAL A 7 5.94 -16.04 8.42
C VAL A 7 7.21 -16.55 9.09
N ALA A 8 7.19 -16.82 10.39
CA ALA A 8 8.34 -17.39 11.10
C ALA A 8 8.71 -18.80 10.58
N ALA A 9 7.71 -19.64 10.27
CA ALA A 9 7.95 -20.96 9.68
C ALA A 9 8.54 -20.85 8.26
N LEU A 10 8.02 -19.93 7.45
CA LEU A 10 8.54 -19.64 6.11
C LEU A 10 10.01 -19.19 6.16
N LYS A 11 10.35 -18.23 7.04
CA LYS A 11 11.72 -17.73 7.23
C LYS A 11 12.70 -18.86 7.53
N LYS A 12 12.34 -19.75 8.47
CA LYS A 12 13.17 -20.92 8.80
C LYS A 12 13.37 -21.86 7.61
N GLY A 13 12.32 -22.09 6.82
CA GLY A 13 12.42 -22.92 5.61
C GLY A 13 13.39 -22.32 4.59
N ILE A 14 13.32 -21.01 4.37
CA ILE A 14 14.18 -20.28 3.42
C ILE A 14 15.64 -20.22 3.92
N GLU A 15 15.85 -20.03 5.23
CA GLU A 15 17.18 -20.03 5.84
C GLU A 15 17.93 -21.34 5.59
N VAL A 16 17.24 -22.48 5.69
CA VAL A 16 17.81 -23.81 5.38
C VAL A 16 18.22 -23.94 3.91
N MET A 17 17.58 -23.20 3.00
CA MET A 17 17.92 -23.18 1.58
C MET A 17 19.09 -22.26 1.23
N GLY A 18 19.59 -21.46 2.19
CA GLY A 18 20.68 -20.52 1.96
C GLY A 18 20.31 -19.34 1.07
N VAL A 19 19.02 -18.99 0.99
CA VAL A 19 18.51 -17.87 0.19
C VAL A 19 18.33 -16.63 1.08
N ILE A 20 18.62 -15.45 0.53
CA ILE A 20 18.38 -14.17 1.20
C ILE A 20 16.89 -13.86 1.19
N ILE A 21 16.32 -13.60 2.36
CA ILE A 21 14.93 -13.16 2.50
C ILE A 21 14.88 -11.72 3.00
N LYS A 22 14.01 -10.92 2.37
CA LYS A 22 13.62 -9.62 2.88
C LYS A 22 12.18 -9.67 3.39
N ASP A 23 12.00 -9.41 4.69
CA ASP A 23 10.68 -9.24 5.28
C ASP A 23 10.25 -7.78 5.17
N LEU A 24 9.15 -7.54 4.47
CA LEU A 24 8.60 -6.21 4.23
C LEU A 24 7.44 -5.89 5.19
N GLY A 25 7.17 -6.76 6.17
CA GLY A 25 6.13 -6.57 7.17
C GLY A 25 4.73 -6.81 6.63
N GLU A 26 3.77 -6.05 7.16
CA GLU A 26 2.36 -6.16 6.76
C GLU A 26 2.10 -5.37 5.48
N LEU A 27 1.91 -6.08 4.38
CA LEU A 27 1.55 -5.51 3.08
C LEU A 27 0.17 -5.97 2.64
N SER A 28 -0.50 -5.16 1.84
CA SER A 28 -1.55 -5.66 0.96
C SER A 28 -0.96 -6.53 -0.14
N THR A 29 -1.76 -7.47 -0.67
CA THR A 29 -1.32 -8.33 -1.77
C THR A 29 -0.86 -7.53 -3.00
N PRO A 30 -1.54 -6.46 -3.45
CA PRO A 30 -1.06 -5.62 -4.54
C PRO A 30 0.29 -4.94 -4.25
N GLN A 31 0.55 -4.52 -3.01
CA GLN A 31 1.85 -3.93 -2.64
C GLN A 31 2.98 -4.95 -2.77
N LEU A 32 2.77 -6.20 -2.32
CA LEU A 32 3.76 -7.26 -2.48
C LEU A 32 4.07 -7.50 -3.96
N TYR A 33 3.05 -7.64 -4.81
CA TYR A 33 3.25 -7.82 -6.24
C TYR A 33 3.94 -6.64 -6.91
N PHE A 34 3.57 -5.41 -6.53
CA PHE A 34 4.24 -4.21 -7.02
C PHE A 34 5.73 -4.22 -6.65
N LEU A 35 6.09 -4.52 -5.40
CA LEU A 35 7.49 -4.49 -4.96
C LEU A 35 8.33 -5.56 -5.65
N ILE A 36 7.75 -6.74 -5.91
CA ILE A 36 8.41 -7.79 -6.72
C ILE A 36 8.62 -7.32 -8.16
N TRP A 37 7.57 -6.80 -8.80
CA TRP A 37 7.68 -6.27 -10.16
C TRP A 37 8.67 -5.11 -10.24
N TYR A 38 8.61 -4.18 -9.29
CA TYR A 38 9.49 -3.02 -9.23
C TYR A 38 10.95 -3.45 -9.12
N ALA A 39 11.26 -4.46 -8.30
CA ALA A 39 12.60 -5.02 -8.18
C ALA A 39 13.09 -5.67 -9.49
N ASP A 40 12.20 -6.37 -10.20
CA ASP A 40 12.51 -7.11 -11.43
C ASP A 40 12.69 -6.21 -12.66
N GLN A 41 11.95 -5.10 -12.73
CA GLN A 41 12.05 -4.15 -13.86
C GLN A 41 13.31 -3.31 -13.85
N SER A 42 13.94 -3.16 -12.70
CA SER A 42 15.10 -2.32 -12.51
C SER A 42 16.39 -3.12 -12.63
N VAL A 43 17.44 -2.50 -13.16
CA VAL A 43 18.85 -2.92 -12.96
C VAL A 43 19.23 -2.66 -11.49
N MET A 44 18.39 -3.08 -10.55
CA MET A 44 18.55 -2.86 -9.14
C MET A 44 19.68 -3.73 -8.66
N THR A 45 20.63 -3.10 -8.00
CA THR A 45 21.64 -3.82 -7.25
C THR A 45 20.99 -4.48 -6.03
N PRO A 46 21.61 -5.53 -5.44
CA PRO A 46 21.17 -6.05 -4.16
C PRO A 46 21.00 -4.95 -3.08
N GLU A 47 21.84 -3.92 -3.11
CA GLU A 47 21.77 -2.77 -2.19
C GLU A 47 20.52 -1.91 -2.41
N ASP A 48 20.02 -1.80 -3.64
CA ASP A 48 18.77 -1.09 -3.92
C ASP A 48 17.56 -1.90 -3.45
N ILE A 49 17.59 -3.22 -3.64
CA ILE A 49 16.58 -4.14 -3.10
C ILE A 49 16.54 -4.02 -1.57
N ASP A 50 17.69 -3.93 -0.91
CA ASP A 50 17.81 -3.76 0.54
C ASP A 50 17.29 -2.41 1.06
N LYS A 51 17.27 -1.36 0.23
CA LYS A 51 16.68 -0.06 0.58
C LYS A 51 15.17 0.02 0.34
N MET A 52 14.59 -0.91 -0.41
CA MET A 52 13.16 -0.91 -0.72
C MET A 52 12.30 -1.04 0.55
N THR A 53 11.27 -0.21 0.68
CA THR A 53 10.34 -0.22 1.82
C THR A 53 8.90 -0.19 1.31
N GLU A 54 7.92 -0.31 2.21
CA GLU A 54 6.52 -0.05 1.85
C GLU A 54 6.32 1.36 1.26
N GLU A 55 7.16 2.33 1.63
CA GLU A 55 7.09 3.71 1.14
C GLU A 55 7.42 3.82 -0.35
N THR A 56 8.19 2.88 -0.90
CA THR A 56 8.46 2.81 -2.35
C THR A 56 7.16 2.70 -3.16
N TYR A 57 6.19 1.93 -2.66
CA TYR A 57 4.86 1.83 -3.25
C TYR A 57 4.12 3.17 -3.18
N TYR A 58 4.06 3.78 -2.00
CA TYR A 58 3.33 5.04 -1.81
C TYR A 58 3.89 6.18 -2.64
N GLU A 59 5.21 6.32 -2.71
CA GLU A 59 5.86 7.36 -3.51
C GLU A 59 5.58 7.20 -5.00
N TYR A 60 5.56 5.96 -5.51
CA TYR A 60 5.20 5.68 -6.88
C TYR A 60 3.75 6.14 -7.18
N PHE A 61 2.79 5.74 -6.34
CA PHE A 61 1.39 6.10 -6.53
C PHE A 61 1.09 7.57 -6.24
N ARG A 62 1.81 8.22 -5.30
CA ARG A 62 1.71 9.66 -5.04
C ARG A 62 2.01 10.45 -6.30
N LYS A 63 3.15 10.19 -6.95
CA LYS A 63 3.54 10.88 -8.19
C LYS A 63 2.51 10.70 -9.31
N ASN A 64 2.02 9.47 -9.51
CA ASN A 64 0.98 9.21 -10.52
C ASN A 64 -0.33 9.94 -10.22
N THR A 65 -0.71 10.02 -8.94
CA THR A 65 -1.92 10.73 -8.50
C THR A 65 -1.78 12.25 -8.67
N GLU A 66 -0.59 12.80 -8.39
CA GLU A 66 -0.30 14.22 -8.64
C GLU A 66 -0.42 14.58 -10.12
N GLU A 67 0.09 13.75 -11.02
CA GLU A 67 -0.05 13.96 -12.47
C GLU A 67 -1.52 13.86 -12.90
N TYR A 68 -2.27 12.89 -12.38
CA TYR A 68 -3.70 12.79 -12.62
C TYR A 68 -4.45 14.07 -12.20
N PHE A 69 -4.15 14.63 -11.03
CA PHE A 69 -4.77 15.89 -10.59
C PHE A 69 -4.36 17.11 -11.40
N LYS A 70 -3.12 17.15 -11.91
CA LYS A 70 -2.71 18.20 -12.85
C LYS A 70 -3.55 18.16 -14.12
N ILE A 71 -3.86 16.97 -14.64
CA ILE A 71 -4.71 16.79 -15.83
C ILE A 71 -6.13 17.29 -15.54
N ILE A 72 -6.74 16.82 -14.45
CA ILE A 72 -8.10 17.25 -14.08
C ILE A 72 -8.16 18.76 -13.85
N ASN A 73 -7.21 19.35 -13.14
CA ASN A 73 -7.27 20.77 -12.83
C ASN A 73 -6.91 21.70 -14.01
N LYS A 74 -6.05 21.25 -14.94
CA LYS A 74 -5.66 22.06 -16.11
C LYS A 74 -6.60 21.91 -17.30
N GLU A 75 -7.09 20.70 -17.56
CA GLU A 75 -7.78 20.41 -18.82
C GLU A 75 -9.30 20.41 -18.71
N SER A 76 -9.84 20.19 -17.52
CA SER A 76 -11.22 19.74 -17.45
C SER A 76 -12.23 20.86 -17.68
N GLY A 77 -12.05 22.07 -17.11
CA GLY A 77 -13.17 23.00 -16.98
C GLY A 77 -14.44 22.32 -16.40
N THR A 78 -14.30 21.12 -15.82
CA THR A 78 -15.41 20.30 -15.37
C THR A 78 -15.63 20.67 -13.92
N THR A 79 -16.77 21.26 -13.64
CA THR A 79 -17.20 21.62 -12.29
C THR A 79 -17.72 20.41 -11.50
N ASN A 80 -17.66 19.20 -12.09
CA ASN A 80 -18.29 18.00 -11.55
C ASN A 80 -17.30 17.00 -10.94
N TYR A 81 -16.00 17.35 -10.85
CA TYR A 81 -15.06 16.52 -10.12
C TYR A 81 -15.49 16.41 -8.65
N GLN A 82 -15.60 15.19 -8.15
CA GLN A 82 -15.88 14.88 -6.75
C GLN A 82 -14.60 14.27 -6.18
N ASP A 83 -14.02 14.94 -5.19
CA ASP A 83 -12.82 14.48 -4.52
C ASP A 83 -13.11 13.50 -3.38
N TYR A 84 -14.38 13.28 -3.05
CA TYR A 84 -14.81 12.51 -1.89
C TYR A 84 -15.33 11.11 -2.26
N PHE A 85 -14.98 10.12 -1.44
CA PHE A 85 -15.62 8.80 -1.47
C PHE A 85 -15.56 8.14 -0.08
N ILE A 86 -16.45 7.17 0.15
CA ILE A 86 -16.41 6.31 1.34
C ILE A 86 -15.78 4.98 0.95
N LEU A 87 -14.79 4.54 1.71
CA LEU A 87 -14.16 3.24 1.54
C LEU A 87 -14.41 2.36 2.76
N ASP A 88 -15.18 1.30 2.53
CA ASP A 88 -15.17 0.15 3.44
C ASP A 88 -13.94 -0.70 3.17
N ALA A 89 -13.06 -0.80 4.16
CA ALA A 89 -11.80 -1.55 4.03
C ALA A 89 -11.84 -2.94 4.67
N SER A 90 -13.04 -3.44 4.97
CA SER A 90 -13.34 -4.81 5.44
C SER A 90 -12.60 -5.25 6.68
N ASP A 91 -12.21 -4.30 7.53
CA ASP A 91 -11.28 -4.46 8.64
C ASP A 91 -9.93 -5.11 8.26
N GLY A 92 -9.57 -4.98 7.00
CA GLY A 92 -8.37 -5.56 6.40
C GLY A 92 -7.17 -4.64 6.42
N ILE A 93 -6.03 -5.22 6.05
CA ILE A 93 -4.77 -4.47 5.91
C ILE A 93 -4.91 -3.29 4.95
N GLY A 94 -5.77 -3.41 3.91
CA GLY A 94 -6.01 -2.35 2.93
C GLY A 94 -6.41 -1.01 3.56
N GLY A 95 -7.23 -1.02 4.63
CA GLY A 95 -7.66 0.20 5.32
C GLY A 95 -6.50 0.93 5.98
N ARG A 96 -5.62 0.17 6.66
CA ARG A 96 -4.38 0.70 7.24
C ARG A 96 -3.45 1.27 6.17
N GLN A 97 -3.37 0.62 5.01
CA GLN A 97 -2.51 1.07 3.90
C GLN A 97 -3.04 2.36 3.24
N VAL A 98 -4.36 2.48 3.05
CA VAL A 98 -4.97 3.72 2.52
C VAL A 98 -4.81 4.87 3.50
N LYS A 99 -4.96 4.63 4.81
CA LYS A 99 -4.71 5.64 5.85
C LYS A 99 -3.26 6.16 5.83
N LYS A 100 -2.29 5.28 5.67
CA LYS A 100 -0.87 5.67 5.49
C LYS A 100 -0.68 6.49 4.21
N PHE A 101 -1.31 6.08 3.11
CA PHE A 101 -1.23 6.79 1.84
C PHE A 101 -1.88 8.18 1.90
N GLU A 102 -3.02 8.32 2.59
CA GLU A 102 -3.71 9.59 2.84
C GLU A 102 -2.79 10.59 3.57
N LEU A 103 -2.08 10.15 4.61
CA LEU A 103 -1.11 10.99 5.32
C LEU A 103 0.01 11.49 4.40
N ILE A 104 0.43 10.67 3.43
CA ILE A 104 1.45 11.03 2.43
C ILE A 104 0.87 12.01 1.40
N GLN A 105 -0.38 11.81 0.97
CA GLN A 105 -1.07 12.65 -0.01
C GLN A 105 -1.51 14.02 0.52
N ASN A 106 -1.89 14.13 1.79
CA ASN A 106 -2.35 15.39 2.39
C ASN A 106 -1.27 16.49 2.45
N SER A 107 -0.05 16.19 2.00
CA SER A 107 1.00 17.17 1.71
C SER A 107 0.83 17.90 0.36
N VAL A 108 -0.13 17.49 -0.47
CA VAL A 108 -0.43 18.02 -1.79
C VAL A 108 -1.73 18.83 -1.75
N ALA A 109 -1.73 20.02 -2.35
CA ALA A 109 -2.88 20.95 -2.34
C ALA A 109 -4.14 20.45 -3.06
N TYR A 110 -4.09 19.28 -3.71
CA TYR A 110 -5.17 18.66 -4.47
C TYR A 110 -5.11 17.15 -4.20
N GLY A 111 -6.21 16.57 -3.71
CA GLY A 111 -6.22 15.21 -3.18
C GLY A 111 -7.58 14.54 -3.31
N LEU A 112 -7.59 13.22 -3.15
CA LEU A 112 -8.81 12.49 -2.79
C LEU A 112 -9.04 12.67 -1.27
N ASN A 113 -10.30 12.82 -0.87
CA ASN A 113 -10.76 12.89 0.52
C ASN A 113 -11.54 11.61 0.87
N PRO A 114 -10.86 10.48 1.10
CA PRO A 114 -11.53 9.26 1.50
C PRO A 114 -12.06 9.35 2.93
N VAL A 115 -13.30 8.90 3.15
CA VAL A 115 -13.78 8.53 4.49
C VAL A 115 -13.64 7.03 4.66
N LEU A 116 -12.73 6.63 5.53
CA LEU A 116 -12.41 5.23 5.77
C LEU A 116 -13.29 4.65 6.89
N ILE A 117 -13.92 3.52 6.63
CA ILE A 117 -14.64 2.71 7.63
C ILE A 117 -14.08 1.29 7.61
N ASN A 118 -14.23 0.57 8.73
CA ASN A 118 -13.75 -0.80 8.88
C ASN A 118 -12.26 -0.92 8.46
N THR A 119 -11.39 -0.17 9.13
CA THR A 119 -9.98 0.01 8.72
C THR A 119 -9.01 -1.02 9.30
N GLY A 120 -9.54 -1.98 10.06
CA GLY A 120 -8.74 -3.07 10.62
C GLY A 120 -7.94 -2.64 11.84
N GLU A 121 -8.31 -1.55 12.49
CA GLU A 121 -7.77 -1.16 13.81
C GLU A 121 -8.37 -2.02 14.94
N SER A 122 -9.47 -2.72 14.65
CA SER A 122 -10.18 -3.65 15.53
C SER A 122 -9.47 -5.02 15.65
N GLU A 123 -10.04 -5.92 16.47
CA GLU A 123 -9.57 -7.30 16.60
C GLU A 123 -9.62 -8.07 15.27
N THR A 124 -8.72 -9.02 15.06
CA THR A 124 -8.70 -9.83 13.83
C THR A 124 -9.97 -10.66 13.60
N SER A 125 -10.83 -10.79 14.61
CA SER A 125 -12.15 -11.42 14.54
C SER A 125 -13.16 -10.63 13.70
N THR A 126 -12.93 -9.32 13.49
CA THR A 126 -13.82 -8.46 12.71
C THR A 126 -13.46 -8.40 11.22
N LEU A 127 -12.32 -8.98 10.84
CA LEU A 127 -11.88 -9.07 9.45
C LEU A 127 -12.96 -9.73 8.58
N ASN A 128 -13.44 -9.01 7.57
CA ASN A 128 -14.53 -9.41 6.67
C ASN A 128 -15.86 -9.73 7.38
N HIS A 129 -16.10 -9.21 8.59
CA HIS A 129 -17.31 -9.52 9.36
C HIS A 129 -18.30 -8.34 9.37
N ASN A 130 -19.40 -8.48 8.62
CA ASN A 130 -20.49 -7.48 8.53
C ASN A 130 -20.01 -6.04 8.24
N CYS A 131 -18.84 -5.93 7.64
CA CYS A 131 -18.32 -4.76 6.96
C CYS A 131 -18.87 -4.75 5.52
#